data_AF-A0A1G2FYR5-F1
#
_entry.id   AF-A0A1G2FYR5-F1
#
_cell.length_a   1.000
_cell.length_b   1.000
_cell.length_c   1.000
_cell.angle_alpha   90.00
_cell.angle_beta   90.00
_cell.angle_gamma   90.00
#
_symmetry.space_group_name_H-M   'P 1'
#
loop_
_entity.id
_entity.type
_entity.pdbx_description
1 polymer ?
#
loop_
_entity_poly.entity_id
_entity_poly.type
_entity_poly.pdbx_seq_one_letter_code
_entity_poly.pdbx_strand_id
1 'polypeptide(L)'
;MTLTQQDLEAIQKIVKSEIVPIHHDVKELKEDVSGLREIVQSLAISVDKLVKANESLQQEYSLLVSEMKLHEVWIQQIAEKVGVQLRR
;
A
#
# COMPACT_ATOMS: atom_id res chain seq x y z
N MET A 1 46.52 32.51 20.52
CA MET A 1 46.71 32.04 19.14
C MET A 1 45.82 32.88 18.25
N THR A 2 46.39 33.56 17.26
CA THR A 2 45.63 34.36 16.28
C THR A 2 45.55 33.56 14.98
N LEU A 3 44.34 33.43 14.43
CA LEU A 3 44.15 32.86 13.09
C LEU A 3 44.89 33.71 12.06
N THR A 4 45.68 33.04 11.22
CA THR A 4 46.40 33.66 10.11
C THR A 4 45.51 33.75 8.86
N GLN A 5 45.90 34.56 7.89
CA GLN A 5 45.18 34.65 6.62
C GLN A 5 45.16 33.32 5.86
N GLN A 6 46.24 32.54 5.96
CA GLN A 6 46.34 31.22 5.35
C GLN A 6 45.35 30.22 5.99
N ASP A 7 45.11 30.33 7.30
CA ASP A 7 44.09 29.51 7.98
C ASP A 7 42.68 29.83 7.45
N LEU A 8 42.38 31.11 7.23
CA LEU A 8 41.09 31.55 6.70
C LEU A 8 40.87 31.05 5.26
N GLU A 9 41.90 31.06 4.42
CA GLU A 9 41.83 30.54 3.05
C GLU A 9 41.63 29.02 3.02
N ALA A 10 42.31 28.28 3.90
CA ALA A 10 42.14 26.83 4.03
C ALA A 10 40.72 26.48 4.47
N ILE A 11 40.17 27.19 5.47
CA ILE A 11 38.78 27.03 5.91
C ILE A 11 37.81 27.35 4.77
N GLN A 12 38.03 28.45 4.05
CA GLN A 12 37.16 28.81 2.93
C GLN A 12 37.15 27.74 1.84
N LYS A 13 38.31 27.13 1.56
CA LYS A 13 38.41 26.04 0.60
C LYS A 13 37.60 24.83 1.04
N ILE A 14 37.76 24.37 2.29
CA ILE A 14 37.01 23.23 2.85
C ILE A 14 35.50 23.50 2.80
N VAL A 15 35.06 24.69 3.20
CA VAL A 15 33.64 25.07 3.15
C VAL A 15 33.10 24.95 1.73
N LYS A 16 33.83 25.43 0.72
CA LYS A 16 33.39 25.38 -0.68
C LYS A 16 33.45 23.98 -1.28
N SER A 17 34.48 23.19 -0.97
CA SER A 17 34.70 21.88 -1.62
C SER A 17 33.97 20.72 -0.95
N GLU A 18 33.65 20.84 0.34
CA GLU A 18 33.07 19.73 1.11
C GLU A 18 31.71 20.10 1.68
N ILE A 19 31.61 21.23 2.38
CA ILE A 19 30.37 21.60 3.09
C ILE A 19 29.25 22.00 2.12
N VAL A 20 29.56 22.78 1.08
CA VAL A 20 28.56 23.20 0.08
C VAL A 20 27.97 22.00 -0.67
N PRO A 21 28.75 21.03 -1.19
CA PRO A 21 28.19 19.80 -1.76
C PRO A 21 27.31 19.02 -0.80
N ILE A 22 27.77 18.78 0.44
CA ILE A 22 26.97 18.07 1.46
C ILE A 22 25.63 18.79 1.71
N HIS A 23 25.63 20.12 1.76
CA HIS A 23 24.39 20.89 1.91
C HIS A 23 23.42 20.66 0.74
N HIS A 24 23.92 20.53 -0.49
CA HIS A 24 23.08 20.22 -1.65
C HIS A 24 22.55 18.78 -1.56
N ASP A 25 23.40 17.80 -1.27
CA ASP A 25 23.00 16.40 -1.13
C ASP A 25 21.94 16.23 -0.03
N VAL A 26 22.10 16.90 1.11
CA VAL A 26 21.12 16.89 2.21
C VAL A 26 19.79 17.52 1.79
N LYS A 27 19.83 18.56 0.95
CA LYS A 27 18.61 19.18 0.41
C LYS A 27 17.89 18.23 -0.55
N GLU A 28 18.60 17.58 -1.46
CA GLU A 28 18.05 16.59 -2.39
C GLU A 28 17.44 15.40 -1.63
N LEU A 29 18.17 14.85 -0.65
CA LEU A 29 17.64 13.77 0.20
C LEU A 29 16.35 14.17 0.94
N LYS A 30 16.22 15.44 1.35
CA LYS A 30 15.00 15.93 1.99
C LYS A 30 13.82 15.98 1.02
N GLU A 31 14.07 16.34 -0.24
CA GLU A 31 13.08 16.32 -1.31
C GLU A 31 12.66 14.88 -1.62
N ASP A 32 13.61 13.95 -1.78
CA ASP A 32 13.36 12.53 -2.00
C ASP A 32 12.54 11.89 -0.87
N VAL A 33 12.91 12.13 0.39
CA VAL A 33 12.18 11.62 1.56
C VAL A 33 10.75 12.18 1.61
N SER A 34 10.54 13.42 1.16
CA SER A 34 9.21 14.00 1.08
C SER A 34 8.37 13.31 0.00
N GLY A 35 8.94 13.06 -1.18
CA GLY A 35 8.29 12.30 -2.25
C GLY A 35 7.96 10.85 -1.83
N LEU A 36 8.89 10.16 -1.15
CA LEU A 36 8.65 8.82 -0.61
C LEU A 36 7.49 8.81 0.39
N ARG A 37 7.37 9.84 1.24
CA ARG A 37 6.27 9.95 2.19
C ARG A 37 4.92 10.06 1.49
N GLU A 38 4.83 10.84 0.41
CA GLU A 38 3.59 10.96 -0.39
C GLU A 38 3.22 9.63 -1.06
N ILE A 39 4.21 8.93 -1.63
CA ILE A 39 3.99 7.60 -2.24
C ILE A 39 3.47 6.60 -1.21
N VAL A 40 4.07 6.56 -0.01
CA VAL A 40 3.63 5.66 1.08
C VAL A 40 2.20 5.96 1.51
N GLN A 41 1.81 7.24 1.60
CA GLN A 41 0.43 7.62 1.91
C GLN A 41 -0.55 7.18 0.82
N SER A 42 -0.19 7.38 -0.45
CA SER A 42 -1.00 6.92 -1.59
C SER A 42 -1.16 5.39 -1.61
N LEU A 43 -0.09 4.66 -1.28
CA LEU A 43 -0.13 3.20 -1.17
C LEU A 43 -1.04 2.75 -0.03
N ALA A 44 -0.98 3.39 1.14
CA ALA A 44 -1.85 3.08 2.27
C ALA A 44 -3.33 3.25 1.90
N ILE A 45 -3.69 4.32 1.19
CA ILE A 45 -5.05 4.55 0.69
C ILE A 45 -5.47 3.46 -0.30
N SER A 46 -4.57 3.06 -1.19
CA SER A 46 -4.84 2.02 -2.19
C SER A 46 -5.07 0.66 -1.53
N VAL A 47 -4.28 0.32 -0.51
CA VAL A 47 -4.44 -0.90 0.28
C VAL A 47 -5.78 -0.90 1.03
N ASP A 48 -6.17 0.21 1.67
CA ASP A 48 -7.48 0.33 2.34
C ASP A 48 -8.64 0.08 1.39
N LYS A 49 -8.58 0.62 0.16
CA LYS A 49 -9.58 0.36 -0.88
C LYS A 49 -9.64 -1.12 -1.28
N LEU A 50 -8.49 -1.77 -1.43
CA LEU A 50 -8.43 -3.19 -1.76
C LEU A 50 -9.00 -4.06 -0.64
N VAL A 51 -8.71 -3.74 0.63
CA VAL A 51 -9.29 -4.44 1.78
C VAL A 51 -10.81 -4.36 1.76
N LYS A 52 -11.38 -3.16 1.58
CA LYS A 52 -12.84 -2.97 1.50
C LYS A 52 -13.47 -3.72 0.33
N ALA A 53 -12.84 -3.72 -0.83
CA ALA A 53 -13.32 -4.49 -1.98
C ALA A 53 -13.31 -6.00 -1.70
N ASN A 54 -12.26 -6.50 -1.05
CA ASN A 54 -12.17 -7.90 -0.65
C ASN A 54 -13.25 -8.29 0.37
N GLU A 55 -13.52 -7.43 1.37
CA GLU A 55 -14.59 -7.66 2.34
C GLU A 55 -15.97 -7.73 1.66
N SER A 56 -16.25 -6.83 0.70
CA SER A 56 -17.50 -6.88 -0.09
C SER A 56 -17.63 -8.20 -0.85
N LEU A 57 -16.56 -8.62 -1.55
CA LEU A 57 -16.55 -9.87 -2.30
C LEU A 57 -16.76 -11.09 -1.38
N GLN A 58 -16.17 -11.10 -0.18
CA GLN A 58 -16.39 -12.16 0.79
C GLN A 58 -17.85 -12.23 1.27
N GLN A 59 -18.49 -11.08 1.47
CA GLN A 59 -19.91 -11.02 1.84
C GLN A 59 -20.80 -11.54 0.71
N GLU A 60 -20.58 -11.09 -0.53
CA GLU A 60 -21.31 -11.54 -1.71
C GLU A 60 -21.15 -13.06 -1.92
N TYR A 61 -19.94 -13.58 -1.77
CA TYR A 61 -19.68 -15.02 -1.86
C TYR A 61 -20.46 -15.81 -0.80
N SER A 62 -20.49 -15.33 0.44
CA SER A 62 -21.24 -15.96 1.53
C SER A 62 -22.75 -16.00 1.26
N LEU A 63 -23.30 -14.91 0.71
CA LEU A 63 -24.71 -14.85 0.29
C LEU A 63 -24.99 -15.84 -0.83
N LEU A 64 -24.13 -15.89 -1.85
CA LEU A 64 -24.29 -16.82 -2.98
C LEU A 64 -24.25 -18.28 -2.54
N VAL A 65 -23.35 -18.63 -1.63
CA VAL A 65 -23.29 -19.99 -1.05
C VAL A 65 -24.56 -20.33 -0.28
N SER A 66 -25.15 -19.35 0.43
CA SER A 66 -26.40 -19.55 1.17
C SER A 66 -27.57 -19.77 0.22
N GLU A 67 -27.70 -18.98 -0.85
CA GLU A 67 -28.70 -19.16 -1.90
C GLU A 67 -28.55 -20.51 -2.60
N MET A 68 -27.32 -20.92 -2.94
CA MET A 68 -27.07 -22.25 -3.53
C MET A 68 -27.56 -23.39 -2.64
N LYS A 69 -27.36 -23.30 -1.32
CA LYS A 69 -27.87 -24.31 -0.37
C LYS A 69 -29.40 -24.34 -0.33
N LEU A 70 -30.06 -23.19 -0.38
CA LEU A 70 -31.52 -23.12 -0.45
C LEU A 70 -32.04 -23.75 -1.74
N HIS A 71 -31.40 -23.46 -2.87
CA HIS A 71 -31.73 -24.09 -4.15
C HIS A 71 -31.52 -25.61 -4.12
N GLU A 72 -30.43 -26.10 -3.52
CA GLU A 72 -30.20 -27.54 -3.34
C GLU A 72 -31.35 -28.19 -2.57
N VAL A 73 -31.81 -27.56 -1.47
CA VAL A 73 -32.97 -28.04 -0.70
C VAL A 73 -34.25 -28.03 -1.52
N TRP A 74 -34.54 -26.96 -2.25
CA TRP A 74 -35.75 -26.87 -3.08
C TRP A 74 -35.74 -27.92 -4.20
N ILE A 75 -34.60 -28.15 -4.84
CA ILE A 75 -34.45 -29.17 -5.88
C ILE A 75 -34.73 -30.56 -5.30
N GLN A 76 -34.21 -30.88 -4.11
CA GLN A 76 -34.51 -32.14 -3.41
C GLN A 76 -36.02 -32.28 -3.12
N GLN A 77 -36.66 -31.25 -2.55
CA GLN A 77 -38.09 -31.28 -2.23
C GLN A 77 -38.97 -31.44 -3.48
N ILE A 78 -38.60 -30.80 -4.59
CA ILE A 78 -39.31 -30.97 -5.86
C ILE A 78 -39.16 -32.40 -6.35
N ALA A 79 -37.93 -32.93 -6.38
CA ALA A 79 -37.65 -34.29 -6.84
C ALA A 79 -38.43 -35.34 -6.03
N GLU A 80 -38.49 -35.20 -4.71
CA GLU A 80 -39.33 -36.03 -3.82
C GLU A 80 -40.81 -35.96 -4.22
N LYS A 81 -41.36 -34.76 -4.43
CA LYS A 81 -42.78 -34.58 -4.81
C LYS A 81 -43.13 -35.18 -6.17
N VAL A 82 -42.19 -35.19 -7.12
CA VAL A 82 -42.41 -35.73 -8.47
C VAL A 82 -41.91 -37.17 -8.64
N GLY A 83 -41.39 -37.81 -7.59
CA GLY A 83 -40.92 -39.19 -7.62
C GLY A 83 -39.64 -39.42 -8.42
N VAL A 84 -38.81 -38.38 -8.60
CA VAL A 84 -37.52 -38.48 -9.31
C VAL A 84 -36.38 -38.66 -8.29
N GLN A 85 -35.47 -39.60 -8.54
CA GLN A 85 -34.24 -39.73 -7.75
C GLN A 85 -33.12 -38.85 -8.31
N LEU A 86 -32.59 -37.97 -7.48
CA LEU A 86 -31.41 -37.17 -7.81
C LEU A 86 -30.15 -37.99 -7.53
N ARG A 87 -29.24 -38.09 -8.51
CA ARG A 87 -27.90 -38.64 -8.32
C ARG A 87 -26.93 -37.49 -8.09
N ARG A 88 -25.98 -37.70 -7.18
CA ARG A 88 -24.82 -36.81 -7.00
C ARG A 88 -23.87 -36.89 -8.19
#